data_AF-A0A2D8BXC5-F1
#
_entry.id   AF-A0A2D8BXC5-F1
#
_cell.length_a   1.000
_cell.length_b   1.000
_cell.length_c   1.000
_cell.angle_alpha   90.00
_cell.angle_beta   90.00
_cell.angle_gamma   90.00
#
_symmetry.space_group_name_H-M   'P 1'
#
loop_
_entity.id
_entity.type
_entity.pdbx_description
1 polymer ?
#
loop_
_entity_poly.entity_id
_entity_poly.type
_entity_poly.pdbx_seq_one_letter_code
_entity_poly.pdbx_strand_id
1 'polypeptide(L)'
;MYKIEKEIPIPPARNKFSKADSNVKDIIETLNQLEVDECFLIPMTSDDLKDKKNVSALRSRIAYAKARVKLVSDIDMELTSREEDRGLRVWRTK
;
A
#
# COMPACT_ATOMS: atom_id res chain seq x y z
N MET A 1 12.50 -0.74 0.81
CA MET A 1 11.66 -1.94 0.61
C MET A 1 10.82 -2.15 1.86
N TYR A 2 9.55 -2.52 1.75
CA TYR A 2 8.66 -2.70 2.91
C TYR A 2 8.69 -4.14 3.43
N LYS A 3 8.23 -4.34 4.67
CA LYS A 3 8.04 -5.68 5.24
C LYS A 3 6.71 -6.26 4.75
N ILE A 4 6.77 -7.45 4.16
CA ILE A 4 5.59 -8.26 3.81
C ILE A 4 5.17 -9.08 5.04
N GLU A 5 3.86 -9.21 5.24
CA GLU A 5 3.24 -9.86 6.39
C GLU A 5 2.07 -10.75 5.92
N LYS A 6 2.03 -12.00 6.38
CA LYS A 6 1.02 -13.02 6.06
C LYS A 6 -0.10 -13.04 7.11
N GLU A 7 -1.27 -13.57 6.73
CA GLU A 7 -2.38 -13.90 7.63
C GLU A 7 -2.97 -12.73 8.44
N ILE A 8 -2.74 -11.48 8.05
CA ILE A 8 -3.32 -10.30 8.72
C ILE A 8 -4.75 -10.08 8.19
N PRO A 9 -5.80 -10.33 9.00
CA PRO A 9 -7.17 -10.12 8.57
C PRO A 9 -7.42 -8.63 8.29
N ILE A 10 -8.15 -8.33 7.21
CA ILE A 10 -8.52 -6.95 6.86
C ILE A 10 -9.40 -6.39 7.99
N PRO A 11 -8.94 -5.39 8.77
CA PRO A 11 -9.67 -4.95 9.95
C PRO A 11 -10.96 -4.19 9.57
N PRO A 12 -12.02 -4.26 10.39
CA PRO A 12 -13.19 -3.41 10.21
C PRO A 12 -12.78 -1.94 10.36
N ALA A 13 -13.31 -1.08 9.49
CA ALA A 13 -12.86 0.31 9.36
C ALA A 13 -12.90 1.08 10.70
N ARG A 14 -11.73 1.43 11.22
CA ARG A 14 -11.54 2.31 12.38
C ARG A 14 -10.41 3.31 12.09
N ASN A 15 -10.63 4.56 12.48
CA ASN A 15 -9.74 5.67 12.15
C ASN A 15 -8.77 5.99 13.28
N LYS A 16 -7.47 6.04 12.96
CA LYS A 16 -6.51 7.11 13.26
C LYS A 16 -5.27 6.90 12.38
N PHE A 17 -4.38 7.90 12.28
CA PHE A 17 -3.44 8.02 11.15
C PHE A 17 -2.07 8.65 11.51
N SER A 18 -1.09 8.40 10.63
CA SER A 18 0.18 9.15 10.43
C SER A 18 0.52 9.25 8.90
N LYS A 19 1.66 9.81 8.39
CA LYS A 19 1.89 10.31 6.96
C LYS A 19 3.04 9.79 6.01
N ALA A 20 2.81 9.06 4.90
CA ALA A 20 3.88 8.31 4.17
C ALA A 20 5.09 9.08 3.56
N ASP A 21 6.31 8.77 4.02
CA ASP A 21 7.53 8.98 3.23
C ASP A 21 7.87 7.65 2.52
N SER A 22 7.62 7.60 1.22
CA SER A 22 7.55 6.33 0.48
C SER A 22 7.72 6.51 -1.03
N ASN A 23 8.80 5.91 -1.52
CA ASN A 23 9.23 5.97 -2.91
C ASN A 23 8.44 4.99 -3.78
N VAL A 24 8.03 5.42 -4.97
CA VAL A 24 7.29 4.59 -5.94
C VAL A 24 8.09 3.36 -6.34
N LYS A 25 9.42 3.46 -6.40
CA LYS A 25 10.31 2.33 -6.70
C LYS A 25 10.13 1.18 -5.69
N ASP A 26 10.20 1.49 -4.40
CA ASP A 26 10.02 0.53 -3.31
C ASP A 26 8.63 -0.12 -3.31
N ILE A 27 7.58 0.65 -3.69
CA ILE A 27 6.21 0.13 -3.81
C ILE A 27 6.14 -0.90 -4.96
N ILE A 28 6.73 -0.60 -6.13
CA ILE A 28 6.80 -1.54 -7.26
C ILE A 28 7.56 -2.81 -6.87
N GLU A 29 8.72 -2.66 -6.22
CA GLU A 29 9.59 -3.77 -5.84
C GLU A 29 8.93 -4.70 -4.80
N THR A 30 8.20 -4.13 -3.84
CA THR A 30 7.45 -4.90 -2.84
C THR A 30 6.20 -5.54 -3.46
N LEU A 31 5.48 -4.85 -4.36
CA LEU A 31 4.32 -5.44 -5.06
C LEU A 31 4.72 -6.63 -5.93
N ASN A 32 5.86 -6.59 -6.60
CA ASN A 32 6.39 -7.74 -7.37
C ASN A 32 6.64 -9.00 -6.51
N GLN A 33 6.84 -8.83 -5.20
CA GLN A 33 7.09 -9.91 -4.25
C GLN A 33 5.79 -10.39 -3.54
N LEU A 34 4.66 -9.73 -3.75
CA LEU A 34 3.43 -9.91 -2.97
C LEU A 34 2.57 -11.07 -3.52
N GLU A 35 2.50 -12.16 -2.76
CA GLU A 35 1.62 -13.31 -3.00
C GLU A 35 0.17 -13.01 -2.59
N VAL A 36 -0.76 -13.91 -2.93
CA VAL A 36 -2.18 -13.78 -2.51
C VAL A 36 -2.29 -13.95 -1.00
N ASP A 37 -3.22 -13.21 -0.37
CA ASP A 37 -3.43 -13.14 1.09
C ASP A 37 -2.26 -12.55 1.89
N GLU A 38 -1.24 -12.01 1.20
CA GLU A 38 -0.20 -11.19 1.81
C GLU A 38 -0.55 -9.70 1.81
N CYS A 39 0.09 -8.97 2.72
CA CYS A 39 0.03 -7.53 2.76
C CYS A 39 1.37 -6.88 3.13
N PHE A 40 1.49 -5.58 2.87
CA PHE A 40 2.58 -4.76 3.39
C PHE A 40 2.04 -3.43 3.90
N LEU A 41 2.70 -2.88 4.92
CA LEU A 41 2.38 -1.56 5.46
C LEU A 41 3.29 -0.52 4.79
N ILE A 42 2.68 0.46 4.13
CA ILE A 42 3.38 1.69 3.75
C ILE A 42 3.39 2.60 4.98
N PRO A 43 4.54 2.79 5.64
CA PRO A 43 4.65 3.48 6.93
C PRO A 43 4.41 4.96 6.74
N MET A 44 4.00 5.64 7.81
CA MET A 44 3.54 7.01 7.71
C MET A 44 3.99 7.93 8.91
N THR A 45 4.56 9.12 8.62
CA THR A 45 5.21 10.23 9.40
C THR A 45 4.29 11.36 9.99
N SER A 46 4.76 12.62 10.10
CA SER A 46 4.06 13.80 10.64
C SER A 46 3.88 15.02 9.68
N ASP A 47 4.51 15.05 8.48
CA ASP A 47 4.41 16.04 7.34
C ASP A 47 3.14 16.09 6.41
N ASP A 48 2.60 14.99 5.85
CA ASP A 48 1.42 14.90 4.94
C ASP A 48 0.00 15.27 5.50
N LEU A 49 -0.97 14.34 5.67
CA LEU A 49 -2.37 14.38 6.24
C LEU A 49 -2.99 15.68 6.78
N LYS A 50 -2.23 16.53 7.48
CA LYS A 50 -2.63 17.94 7.70
C LYS A 50 -3.14 18.50 6.36
N ASP A 51 -2.52 18.07 5.25
CA ASP A 51 -3.08 18.13 3.91
C ASP A 51 -3.66 16.77 3.44
N LYS A 52 -4.99 16.71 3.29
CA LYS A 52 -5.73 15.54 2.78
C LYS A 52 -5.33 15.14 1.34
N LYS A 53 -4.71 16.04 0.56
CA LYS A 53 -4.25 15.75 -0.81
C LYS A 53 -3.25 14.60 -0.86
N ASN A 54 -2.48 14.39 0.21
CA ASN A 54 -1.40 13.41 0.21
C ASN A 54 -1.85 11.94 0.36
N VAL A 55 -2.97 11.67 1.04
CA VAL A 55 -3.56 10.31 1.05
C VAL A 55 -4.03 9.94 -0.36
N SER A 56 -4.64 10.90 -1.06
CA SER A 56 -4.99 10.75 -2.48
C SER A 56 -3.74 10.52 -3.34
N ALA A 57 -2.67 11.30 -3.12
CA ALA A 57 -1.40 11.12 -3.83
C ALA A 57 -0.78 9.74 -3.60
N LEU A 58 -0.81 9.19 -2.37
CA LEU A 58 -0.28 7.85 -2.11
C LEU A 58 -1.13 6.75 -2.76
N ARG A 59 -2.47 6.85 -2.70
CA ARG A 59 -3.36 5.93 -3.43
C ARG A 59 -3.08 5.95 -4.93
N SER A 60 -2.82 7.14 -5.51
CA SER A 60 -2.38 7.29 -6.90
C SER A 60 -0.99 6.67 -7.16
N ARG A 61 -0.04 6.78 -6.23
CA ARG A 61 1.28 6.10 -6.33
C ARG A 61 1.13 4.57 -6.32
N ILE A 62 0.25 4.00 -5.49
CA ILE A 62 -0.05 2.56 -5.49
C ILE A 62 -0.73 2.14 -6.80
N ALA A 63 -1.72 2.90 -7.28
CA ALA A 63 -2.39 2.61 -8.54
C ALA A 63 -1.40 2.62 -9.74
N TYR A 64 -0.49 3.60 -9.76
CA TYR A 64 0.60 3.66 -10.74
C TYR A 64 1.56 2.47 -10.62
N ALA A 65 1.97 2.11 -9.40
CA ALA A 65 2.85 0.98 -9.15
C ALA A 65 2.21 -0.34 -9.60
N LYS A 66 0.94 -0.60 -9.23
CA LYS A 66 0.15 -1.75 -9.71
C LYS A 66 0.07 -1.79 -11.24
N ALA A 67 -0.21 -0.66 -11.89
CA ALA A 67 -0.26 -0.60 -13.35
C ALA A 67 1.09 -0.97 -13.99
N ARG A 68 2.21 -0.55 -13.40
CA ARG A 68 3.56 -0.92 -13.87
C ARG A 68 3.90 -2.39 -13.59
N VAL A 69 3.52 -2.95 -12.45
CA VAL A 69 3.67 -4.38 -12.15
C VAL A 69 2.90 -5.22 -13.16
N LYS A 70 1.60 -4.92 -13.38
CA LYS A 70 0.78 -5.64 -14.37
C LYS A 70 1.34 -5.55 -15.79
N LEU A 71 1.83 -4.39 -16.21
CA LEU A 71 2.48 -4.18 -17.52
C LEU A 71 3.81 -4.94 -17.71
N VAL A 72 4.49 -5.34 -16.64
CA VAL A 72 5.83 -5.95 -16.70
C VAL A 72 5.79 -7.46 -16.41
N SER A 73 4.79 -7.93 -15.67
CA SER A 73 4.71 -9.31 -15.19
C SER A 73 3.49 -10.10 -15.68
N ASP A 74 2.54 -9.46 -16.37
CA ASP A 74 1.21 -10.01 -16.74
C ASP A 74 0.38 -10.56 -15.55
N ILE A 75 0.82 -10.34 -14.31
CA ILE A 75 0.08 -10.74 -13.10
C ILE A 75 -1.16 -9.85 -12.96
N ASP A 76 -2.34 -10.46 -13.03
CA ASP A 76 -3.58 -9.78 -12.66
C ASP A 76 -3.72 -9.74 -11.13
N MET A 77 -3.20 -8.66 -10.55
CA MET A 77 -3.11 -8.47 -9.11
C MET A 77 -4.28 -7.63 -8.59
N GLU A 78 -5.22 -8.20 -7.86
CA GLU A 78 -6.24 -7.42 -7.14
C GLU A 78 -5.65 -6.88 -5.84
N LEU A 79 -5.78 -5.56 -5.62
CA LEU A 79 -5.25 -4.89 -4.44
C LEU A 79 -6.37 -4.22 -3.66
N THR A 80 -6.46 -4.54 -2.37
CA THR A 80 -7.26 -3.78 -1.40
C THR A 80 -6.31 -2.95 -0.55
N SER A 81 -6.69 -1.72 -0.20
CA SER A 81 -5.91 -0.90 0.75
C SER A 81 -6.81 -0.31 1.83
N ARG A 82 -6.30 -0.27 3.06
CA ARG A 82 -6.97 0.28 4.25
C ARG A 82 -5.98 1.04 5.10
N GLU A 83 -6.51 2.05 5.77
CA GLU A 83 -5.77 2.92 6.68
C GLU A 83 -5.72 2.23 8.06
N GLU A 84 -4.53 2.20 8.65
CA GLU A 84 -4.26 1.69 10.00
C GLU A 84 -3.51 2.78 10.80
N ASP A 85 -3.46 2.64 12.13
CA ASP A 85 -2.88 3.61 13.08
C ASP A 85 -1.43 4.05 12.78
N ARG A 86 -0.73 3.36 11.88
CA ARG A 86 0.68 3.63 11.48
C ARG A 86 0.89 3.77 9.97
N GLY A 87 -0.16 3.65 9.15
CA GLY A 87 -0.05 3.92 7.73
C GLY A 87 -1.13 3.36 6.81
N LEU A 88 -0.78 3.15 5.54
CA LEU A 88 -1.68 2.55 4.54
C LEU A 88 -1.22 1.13 4.27
N ARG A 89 -1.98 0.15 4.75
CA ARG A 89 -1.73 -1.26 4.47
C ARG A 89 -2.36 -1.63 3.13
N VAL A 90 -1.63 -2.41 2.34
CA VAL A 90 -2.04 -2.88 1.01
C VAL A 90 -1.99 -4.41 1.03
N TRP A 91 -3.13 -5.04 0.77
CA TRP A 91 -3.30 -6.49 0.64
C TRP A 91 -3.42 -6.86 -0.84
N ARG A 92 -2.91 -8.02 -1.21
CA ARG A 92 -3.30 -8.70 -2.44
C ARG A 92 -4.43 -9.68 -2.18
N THR A 93 -5.55 -9.51 -2.88
CA THR A 93 -6.77 -10.32 -2.71
C THR A 93 -7.02 -11.30 -3.85
N LYS A 94 -6.21 -11.24 -4.91
CA LYS A 94 -6.18 -12.14 -6.09
C LYS A 94 -4.87 -11.91 -6.87
#